data_AF-A0A8T4JEQ6-F1
#
_entry.id   AF-A0A8T4JEQ6-F1
#
_cell.length_a   1.000
_cell.length_b   1.000
_cell.length_c   1.000
_cell.angle_alpha   90.00
_cell.angle_beta   90.00
_cell.angle_gamma   90.00
#
_symmetry.space_group_name_H-M   'P 1'
#
loop_
_entity.id
_entity.type
_entity.pdbx_description
1 polymer ?
#
loop_
_entity_poly.entity_id
_entity_poly.type
_entity_poly.pdbx_seq_one_letter_code
_entity_poly.pdbx_strand_id
1 'polypeptide(L)' 'MKKSLKCLFGFHRFFKFMGPENYGSGKFMQKYKCEKCGKIKRVVG' A
#
# COMPACT_ATOMS: atom_id res chain seq x y z
N MET A 1 -2.59 7.74 -15.87
CA MET A 1 -1.73 6.82 -15.07
C MET A 1 -1.18 5.72 -15.97
N LYS A 2 0.10 5.79 -16.38
CA LYS A 2 0.72 4.70 -17.17
C LYS A 2 1.05 3.55 -16.23
N LYS A 3 0.27 2.46 -16.26
CA LYS A 3 0.61 1.22 -15.53
C LYS A 3 1.97 0.73 -16.05
N SER A 4 3.02 0.89 -15.23
CA SER A 4 4.35 0.40 -15.58
C SER A 4 4.34 -1.13 -15.59
N LEU A 5 4.89 -1.75 -16.64
CA LEU A 5 4.96 -3.21 -16.82
C LEU A 5 5.57 -3.91 -15.59
N LYS A 6 6.49 -3.24 -14.88
CA LYS A 6 7.08 -3.73 -13.61
C LYS A 6 6.05 -4.01 -12.51
N CYS A 7 4.93 -3.29 -12.49
CA CYS A 7 3.84 -3.56 -11.56
C CYS A 7 2.96 -4.75 -11.96
N LEU A 8 3.01 -5.21 -13.22
CA LEU A 8 2.32 -6.44 -13.63
C LEU A 8 3.10 -7.68 -13.16
N PHE A 9 4.43 -7.61 -13.12
CA PHE A 9 5.31 -8.68 -12.61
C PHE A 9 5.44 -8.71 -11.08
N GLY A 10 4.58 -8.00 -10.34
CA GLY A 10 4.59 -8.03 -8.87
C GLY A 10 5.68 -7.20 -8.19
N PHE A 11 6.60 -6.57 -8.93
CA PHE A 11 7.60 -5.64 -8.39
C PHE A 11 6.96 -4.28 -8.08
N HIS A 12 6.28 -4.22 -6.95
CA HIS A 12 5.65 -3.01 -6.44
C HIS A 12 6.54 -2.36 -5.37
N ARG A 13 7.02 -1.15 -5.66
CA ARG A 13 7.61 -0.29 -4.64
C ARG A 13 6.47 0.43 -3.91
N PHE A 14 6.17 -0.06 -2.71
CA PHE A 14 5.11 0.47 -1.85
C PHE A 14 5.69 1.50 -0.89
N PHE A 15 5.05 2.66 -0.78
CA PHE A 15 5.37 3.67 0.23
C PHE A 15 4.17 3.89 1.15
N LYS A 16 4.44 4.21 2.41
CA LYS A 16 3.41 4.56 3.38
C LYS A 16 2.87 5.94 3.00
N PHE A 17 1.56 6.01 2.77
CA PHE A 17 0.93 7.29 2.37
C PHE A 17 -0.11 7.77 3.40
N MET A 18 -0.49 6.92 4.35
CA MET A 18 -1.33 7.29 5.48
C MET A 18 -0.70 6.82 6.79
N GLY A 19 -0.97 7.58 7.85
CA GLY A 19 -0.62 7.22 9.22
C GLY A 19 -1.27 5.90 9.66
N PRO A 20 -0.81 5.30 10.77
CA PRO A 20 -1.47 4.16 11.37
C PRO A 20 -2.87 4.57 11.82
N GLU A 21 -3.88 3.85 11.33
CA GLU A 21 -5.29 4.05 11.66
C GLU A 21 -5.69 2.94 12.65
N ASN A 22 -6.34 3.29 13.75
CA ASN A 22 -6.83 2.28 14.70
C ASN A 22 -7.92 1.44 14.02
N TYR A 23 -7.65 0.16 13.82
CA TYR A 23 -8.58 -0.77 13.15
C TYR A 23 -9.47 -1.53 14.13
N GLY A 24 -9.39 -1.17 15.42
CA GLY A 24 -10.08 -1.83 16.53
C GLY A 24 -9.29 -2.99 17.13
N SER A 25 -9.66 -3.39 18.35
CA SER A 25 -9.04 -4.52 19.08
C SER A 25 -7.52 -4.39 19.31
N GLY A 26 -7.00 -3.16 19.44
CA GLY A 26 -5.57 -2.90 19.60
C GLY A 26 -4.72 -3.07 18.34
N LYS A 27 -5.35 -3.29 17.18
CA LYS A 27 -4.67 -3.46 15.89
C LYS A 27 -4.54 -2.14 15.14
N PHE A 28 -3.39 -1.96 14.50
CA PHE A 28 -3.10 -0.77 13.69
C PHE A 28 -3.11 -1.14 12.21
N MET A 29 -3.92 -0.44 11.41
CA MET A 29 -3.90 -0.57 9.97
C MET A 29 -2.98 0.48 9.34
N GLN A 30 -2.02 0.04 8.53
CA GLN A 30 -1.23 0.90 7.66
C GLN A 30 -1.60 0.67 6.19
N LYS A 31 -1.82 1.78 5.48
CA LYS A 31 -2.12 1.79 4.05
C LYS A 31 -0.84 2.20 3.29
N TYR A 32 -0.43 1.34 2.38
CA TYR A 32 0.70 1.57 1.49
C TYR A 32 0.19 1.73 0.06
N LYS A 33 0.76 2.65 -0.70
CA LYS A 33 0.43 2.88 -2.11
C LYS A 33 1.66 2.63 -2.97
N CYS A 34 1.46 2.01 -4.12
CA CYS A 34 2.53 1.89 -5.10
C CYS A 34 2.63 3.18 -5.91
N GLU A 35 3.83 3.75 -6.01
CA GLU A 35 4.09 5.02 -6.70
C GLU A 35 3.81 4.93 -8.19
N LYS A 36 4.08 3.77 -8.79
CA LYS A 36 3.99 3.56 -10.24
C LYS A 36 2.60 3.19 -10.73
N CYS A 37 1.88 2.33 -10.01
CA CYS A 37 0.56 1.84 -10.44
C CYS A 37 -0.61 2.29 -9.56
N GLY A 38 -0.35 2.96 -8.45
CA GLY A 38 -1.39 3.40 -7.51
C GLY A 38 -2.04 2.29 -6.69
N LYS A 39 -1.60 1.03 -6.82
CA LYS A 39 -2.15 -0.11 -6.07
C LYS A 39 -2.00 0.12 -4.57
N ILE A 40 -3.08 -0.09 -3.83
CA ILE A 40 -3.11 0.07 -2.37
C ILE A 40 -2.98 -1.30 -1.72
N LYS A 41 -2.06 -1.43 -0.75
CA LYS A 41 -1.91 -2.60 0.11
C LYS A 41 -2.21 -2.18 1.54
N ARG A 42 -3.04 -2.95 2.25
CA ARG A 42 -3.37 -2.75 3.66
C ARG A 42 -2.60 -3.79 4.46
N VAL A 43 -1.91 -3.36 5.51
CA VAL A 43 -1.23 -4.23 6.45
C VAL A 43 -1.80 -3.94 7.82
N VAL A 44 -2.30 -4.99 8.48
CA VAL A 44 -2.81 -4.91 9.86
C VAL A 44 -1.73 -5.50 10.75
N GLY A 45 -1.19 -4.67 11.63
CA GLY A 45 -0.27 -5.07 12.70
C GLY A 45 -1.03 -5.48 13.96
#